data_AF-A0A2X3KI67-F1
#
_entry.id   AF-A0A2X3KI67-F1
#
_cell.length_a   1.000
_cell.length_b   1.000
_cell.length_c   1.000
_cell.angle_alpha   90.00
_cell.angle_beta   90.00
_cell.angle_gamma   90.00
#
_symmetry.space_group_name_H-M   'P 1'
#
loop_
_entity.id
_entity.type
_entity.pdbx_description
1 polymer ?
#
loop_
_entity_poly.entity_id
_entity_poly.type
_entity_poly.pdbx_seq_one_letter_code
_entity_poly.pdbx_strand_id
1 'polypeptide(L)'
;MLRVYHSNRLDVLEALMEFIVERQRLDDPFQAEMVLVQSTGMAQWLQMTLAARFGIAANIEFPLPASFIWDMFVRVLKDIPGEKRLQQAEHELEADDPPAAAPGGRRFYPAAPVSE
;
A
#
# COMPACT_ATOMS: atom_id res chain seq x y z
N MET A 1 -7.94 15.56 9.85
CA MET A 1 -8.89 14.63 10.50
C MET A 1 -8.63 13.24 9.96
N LEU A 2 -8.34 12.26 10.82
CA LEU A 2 -8.20 10.86 10.40
C LEU A 2 -9.59 10.23 10.25
N ARG A 3 -9.91 9.72 9.05
CA ARG A 3 -11.18 9.02 8.78
C ARG A 3 -10.88 7.53 8.58
N VAL A 4 -11.65 6.68 9.25
CA VAL A 4 -11.52 5.22 9.14
C VAL A 4 -12.80 4.67 8.54
N TYR A 5 -12.68 3.93 7.44
CA TYR A 5 -13.78 3.31 6.74
C TYR A 5 -13.66 1.78 6.85
N HIS A 6 -14.72 1.12 7.28
CA HIS A 6 -14.75 -0.33 7.43
C HIS A 6 -15.70 -0.94 6.40
N SER A 7 -15.25 -2.00 5.73
CA SER A 7 -16.05 -2.82 4.84
C SER A 7 -15.45 -4.23 4.78
N ASN A 8 -16.29 -5.23 4.60
CA ASN A 8 -15.87 -6.61 4.29
C ASN A 8 -15.73 -6.85 2.78
N ARG A 9 -16.01 -5.82 1.98
CA ARG A 9 -16.05 -5.84 0.52
C ARG A 9 -15.12 -4.77 -0.02
N LEU A 10 -14.11 -5.20 -0.76
CA LEU A 10 -13.08 -4.31 -1.30
C LEU A 10 -13.66 -3.35 -2.34
N ASP A 11 -14.63 -3.81 -3.14
CA ASP A 11 -15.33 -3.01 -4.15
C ASP A 11 -16.08 -1.80 -3.54
N VAL A 12 -16.51 -1.90 -2.28
CA VAL A 12 -17.14 -0.77 -1.57
C VAL A 12 -16.09 0.27 -1.15
N LEU A 13 -14.91 -0.16 -0.69
CA LEU A 13 -13.83 0.75 -0.31
C LEU A 13 -13.21 1.42 -1.54
N GLU A 14 -13.11 0.69 -2.64
CA GLU A 14 -12.73 1.20 -3.95
C GLU A 14 -13.70 2.29 -4.43
N ALA A 15 -15.00 2.02 -4.47
CA ALA A 15 -16.01 3.01 -4.87
C ALA A 15 -15.98 4.26 -3.96
N LEU A 16 -15.71 4.08 -2.67
CA LEU A 16 -15.52 5.20 -1.75
C LEU A 16 -14.28 6.03 -2.09
N MET A 17 -13.15 5.37 -2.39
CA MET A 17 -11.93 6.05 -2.79
C MET A 17 -12.13 6.83 -4.08
N GLU A 18 -12.76 6.22 -5.10
CA GLU A 18 -13.14 6.90 -6.34
C GLU A 18 -13.96 8.17 -6.07
N PHE A 19 -14.97 8.05 -5.21
CA PHE A 19 -15.82 9.17 -4.83
C PHE A 19 -15.04 10.29 -4.12
N ILE A 20 -14.07 9.94 -3.28
CA ILE A 20 -13.20 10.92 -2.60
C ILE A 20 -12.34 11.64 -3.63
N VAL A 21 -11.65 10.92 -4.52
CA VAL A 21 -10.79 11.49 -5.56
C VAL A 21 -11.57 12.40 -6.50
N GLU A 22 -12.78 11.99 -6.90
CA GLU A 22 -13.62 12.80 -7.80
C GLU A 22 -14.09 14.11 -7.15
N ARG A 23 -14.46 14.07 -5.86
CA ARG A 23 -15.02 15.23 -5.16
C ARG A 23 -14.00 16.14 -4.49
N GLN A 24 -12.85 15.61 -4.11
CA GLN A 24 -11.79 16.33 -3.39
C GLN A 24 -10.52 16.28 -4.22
N ARG A 25 -10.58 16.88 -5.41
CA ARG A 25 -9.41 17.02 -6.28
C ARG A 25 -8.32 17.82 -5.57
N LEU A 26 -7.07 17.41 -5.78
CA LEU A 26 -5.91 18.17 -5.32
C LEU A 26 -5.88 19.56 -5.94
N ASP A 27 -5.41 20.55 -5.16
CA ASP A 27 -5.31 21.94 -5.61
C ASP A 27 -4.18 22.14 -6.63
N ASP A 28 -3.08 21.39 -6.49
CA ASP A 28 -1.92 21.44 -7.38
C ASP A 28 -1.99 20.32 -8.44
N PRO A 29 -2.01 20.64 -9.75
CA PRO A 29 -2.07 19.65 -10.81
C PRO A 29 -0.85 18.75 -10.93
N PHE A 30 0.31 19.13 -10.36
CA PHE A 30 1.51 18.28 -10.35
C PHE A 30 1.66 17.46 -9.09
N GLN A 31 0.83 17.70 -8.08
CA GLN A 31 0.84 16.91 -6.86
C GLN A 31 0.32 15.50 -7.17
N ALA A 32 1.11 14.49 -6.81
CA ALA A 32 0.70 13.11 -6.97
C ALA A 32 -0.38 12.73 -5.95
N GLU A 33 -1.38 11.98 -6.41
CA GLU A 33 -2.30 11.29 -5.49
C GLU A 33 -1.53 10.21 -4.75
N MET A 34 -1.76 10.07 -3.45
CA MET A 34 -1.00 9.14 -2.63
C MET A 34 -1.91 8.08 -2.02
N VAL A 35 -1.64 6.81 -2.33
CA VAL A 35 -2.40 5.69 -1.80
C VAL A 35 -1.44 4.66 -1.22
N LEU A 36 -1.43 4.53 0.11
CA LEU A 36 -0.62 3.52 0.77
C LEU A 36 -1.17 2.12 0.45
N VAL A 37 -0.29 1.21 0.05
CA VAL A 37 -0.63 -0.18 -0.30
C VAL A 37 0.22 -1.15 0.50
N GLN A 38 -0.24 -2.39 0.66
CA GLN A 38 0.55 -3.42 1.35
C GLN A 38 1.38 -4.28 0.40
N SER A 39 1.10 -4.23 -0.90
CA SER A 39 1.81 -5.02 -1.90
C SER A 39 1.75 -4.36 -3.27
N THR A 40 2.70 -4.74 -4.12
CA THR A 40 2.75 -4.33 -5.54
C THR A 40 1.53 -4.80 -6.31
N GLY A 41 0.98 -5.99 -5.99
CA GLY A 41 -0.25 -6.49 -6.60
C GLY A 41 -1.47 -5.60 -6.33
N MET A 42 -1.57 -5.04 -5.12
CA MET A 42 -2.64 -4.10 -4.78
C MET A 42 -2.51 -2.77 -5.53
N ALA A 43 -1.28 -2.26 -5.68
CA ALA A 43 -1.03 -1.06 -6.50
C ALA A 43 -1.46 -1.26 -7.95
N GLN A 44 -1.07 -2.38 -8.57
CA GLN A 44 -1.43 -2.69 -9.94
C GLN A 44 -2.94 -2.84 -10.12
N TRP A 45 -3.60 -3.58 -9.22
CA TRP A 45 -5.05 -3.73 -9.24
C TRP A 45 -5.74 -2.37 -9.15
N LEU A 46 -5.33 -1.52 -8.21
CA LEU A 46 -5.94 -0.20 -8.04
C LEU A 46 -5.72 0.71 -9.26
N GLN A 47 -4.53 0.67 -9.84
CA GLN A 47 -4.21 1.45 -11.03
C GLN A 47 -5.09 1.05 -12.22
N MET A 48 -5.29 -0.25 -12.44
CA MET A 48 -6.17 -0.75 -13.50
C MET A 48 -7.62 -0.36 -13.26
N THR A 49 -8.09 -0.52 -12.03
CA THR A 49 -9.45 -0.19 -11.60
C THR A 49 -9.75 1.30 -11.77
N LEU A 50 -8.87 2.17 -11.27
CA LEU A 50 -8.99 3.62 -11.42
C LEU A 50 -8.95 4.04 -12.89
N ALA A 51 -8.08 3.43 -13.70
CA ALA A 51 -8.01 3.71 -15.13
C ALA A 51 -9.30 3.27 -15.84
N ALA A 52 -9.90 2.14 -15.45
CA ALA A 52 -11.17 1.69 -16.00
C ALA A 52 -12.32 2.64 -15.66
N ARG A 53 -12.31 3.23 -14.46
CA ARG A 53 -13.32 4.20 -14.01
C ARG A 53 -13.16 5.58 -14.64
N PHE A 54 -11.96 6.13 -14.61
CA PHE A 54 -11.67 7.52 -14.99
C PHE A 54 -11.12 7.68 -16.41
N GLY A 55 -10.84 6.57 -17.10
CA GLY A 55 -10.20 6.53 -18.41
C GLY A 55 -8.67 6.60 -18.37
N ILE A 56 -8.09 7.06 -17.25
CA ILE A 56 -6.65 7.13 -17.01
C ILE A 56 -6.35 7.08 -15.51
N ALA A 57 -5.27 6.40 -15.13
CA ALA A 57 -4.68 6.45 -13.80
C ALA A 57 -3.20 6.84 -13.94
N ALA A 58 -2.87 8.08 -13.59
CA ALA A 58 -1.55 8.66 -13.75
C ALA A 58 -1.22 9.56 -12.56
N ASN A 59 0.07 9.78 -12.31
CA ASN A 59 0.58 10.58 -11.20
C ASN A 59 0.03 10.12 -9.83
N ILE A 60 0.03 8.80 -9.60
CA ILE A 60 -0.36 8.18 -8.32
C ILE A 60 0.86 7.49 -7.72
N GLU A 61 1.18 7.81 -6.47
CA GLU A 61 2.22 7.16 -5.68
C GLU A 61 1.64 6.06 -4.80
N PHE A 62 2.30 4.91 -4.79
CA PHE A 62 1.90 3.73 -4.03
C PHE A 62 2.96 3.30 -3.00
N PRO A 63 3.25 4.12 -1.98
CA PRO A 63 4.25 3.76 -0.97
C PRO A 63 3.73 2.65 -0.05
N LEU A 64 4.66 1.81 0.42
CA LEU A 64 4.39 0.93 1.56
C LEU A 64 4.23 1.77 2.84
N PRO A 65 3.48 1.28 3.85
CA PRO A 65 3.28 2.02 5.10
C PRO A 65 4.60 2.41 5.79
N ALA A 66 5.60 1.52 5.80
CA ALA A 66 6.88 1.79 6.43
C ALA A 66 7.63 2.94 5.74
N SER A 67 7.75 2.86 4.41
CA SER A 67 8.34 3.91 3.57
C SER A 67 7.63 5.26 3.74
N PHE A 68 6.29 5.27 3.75
CA PHE A 68 5.51 6.51 3.96
C PHE A 68 5.79 7.15 5.32
N ILE A 69 5.80 6.37 6.40
CA ILE A 69 6.04 6.89 7.75
C ILE A 69 7.43 7.52 7.85
N TRP A 70 8.44 6.91 7.21
CA TRP A 70 9.77 7.48 7.16
C TRP A 70 9.86 8.78 6.37
N ASP A 71 9.23 8.83 5.20
CA ASP A 71 9.15 10.06 4.42
C ASP A 71 8.50 11.18 5.25
N MET A 72 7.45 10.87 6.02
CA MET A 72 6.86 11.82 6.96
C MET A 72 7.82 12.24 8.09
N PHE A 73 8.65 11.33 8.62
CA PHE A 73 9.67 11.71 9.60
C PHE A 73 10.69 12.69 9.02
N VAL A 74 11.19 12.43 7.81
CA VAL A 74 12.14 13.32 7.13
C VAL A 74 11.54 14.70 6.85
N ARG A 75 10.24 14.75 6.50
CA ARG A 75 9.56 16.02 6.19
C ARG A 75 9.20 16.85 7.44
N VAL A 76 8.86 16.19 8.54
CA VAL A 76 8.34 16.88 9.75
C VAL A 76 9.43 17.16 10.78
N LEU A 77 10.40 16.25 10.95
CA LEU A 77 11.47 16.36 11.95
C LEU A 77 12.73 16.96 11.32
N LYS A 78 13.47 17.75 12.09
CA LYS A 78 14.78 18.27 11.68
C LYS A 78 15.86 17.21 11.89
N ASP A 79 16.90 17.25 11.07
CA ASP A 79 18.13 16.45 11.22
C ASP A 79 17.98 14.92 11.09
N ILE A 80 16.99 14.43 10.32
CA ILE A 80 16.89 13.01 9.95
C ILE A 80 17.75 12.75 8.69
N PRO A 81 18.69 11.78 8.72
CA PRO A 81 19.48 11.43 7.54
C PRO A 81 18.62 10.76 6.46
N GLY A 82 18.76 11.20 5.21
CA GLY A 82 17.94 10.73 4.08
C GLY A 82 18.15 9.25 3.69
N GLU A 83 17.02 8.60 3.39
CA GLU A 83 16.70 7.34 2.67
C GLU A 83 17.50 6.03 2.90
N LYS A 84 18.76 6.07 3.35
CA LYS A 84 19.65 4.91 3.21
C LYS A 84 19.36 3.70 4.11
N ARG A 85 18.42 3.75 5.07
CA ARG A 85 18.24 2.67 6.05
C ARG A 85 16.99 1.80 5.91
N LEU A 86 15.99 2.17 5.11
CA LEU A 86 14.75 1.38 5.01
C LEU A 86 14.65 0.52 3.77
N GLN A 87 15.21 0.95 2.64
CA GLN A 87 15.24 0.16 1.41
C GLN A 87 15.95 -1.20 1.62
N GLN A 88 16.94 -1.26 2.54
CA GLN A 88 17.60 -2.50 2.94
C GLN A 88 16.67 -3.47 3.69
N ALA A 89 15.76 -2.97 4.52
CA ALA A 89 14.84 -3.81 5.30
C ALA A 89 13.67 -4.34 4.45
N GLU A 90 13.21 -3.56 3.47
CA GLU A 90 12.13 -3.98 2.56
C GLU A 90 12.58 -5.11 1.61
N HIS A 91 13.84 -5.09 1.14
CA HIS A 91 14.42 -6.15 0.31
C HIS A 91 14.59 -7.48 1.06
N GLU A 92 14.79 -7.45 2.39
CA GLU A 92 14.86 -8.64 3.24
C GLU A 92 13.47 -9.24 3.52
N LEU A 93 12.43 -8.41 3.59
CA LEU A 93 11.03 -8.87 3.76
C LEU A 93 10.45 -9.48 2.48
N GLU A 94 10.89 -9.02 1.30
CA GLU A 94 10.47 -9.59 0.00
C GLU A 94 11.15 -10.94 -0.29
N ALA A 95 12.28 -11.23 0.36
CA ALA A 95 13.04 -12.48 0.19
C ALA A 95 12.54 -13.67 1.04
N ASP A 96 11.66 -13.42 2.02
CA ASP A 96 11.14 -14.44 2.95
C ASP A 96 9.75 -14.98 2.53
N ASP A 97 9.25 -14.58 1.35
CA ASP A 97 8.03 -15.14 0.78
C ASP A 97 8.37 -16.47 0.07
N PRO A 98 7.93 -17.64 0.56
CA PRO A 98 8.25 -18.91 -0.07
C PRO A 98 7.61 -18.98 -1.47
N PRO A 99 8.26 -19.63 -2.45
CA PRO A 99 7.72 -19.73 -3.81
C PRO A 99 6.32 -20.32 -3.77
N ALA A 100 5.39 -19.64 -4.45
CA ALA A 100 3.96 -19.94 -4.51
C ALA A 100 3.68 -21.45 -4.49
N ALA A 101 2.96 -21.89 -3.47
CA ALA A 101 2.54 -23.28 -3.33
C ALA A 101 1.74 -23.73 -4.57
N ALA A 102 2.20 -24.80 -5.21
CA ALA A 102 1.50 -25.46 -6.31
C ALA A 102 0.06 -25.84 -5.90
N PRO A 103 -0.91 -25.81 -6.82
CA PRO A 103 -2.31 -26.00 -6.49
C PRO A 103 -2.58 -27.48 -6.22
N GLY A 104 -2.86 -27.83 -4.96
CA GLY A 104 -3.43 -29.13 -4.61
C GLY A 104 -2.72 -29.88 -3.49
N GLY A 105 -2.72 -29.34 -2.28
CA GLY A 105 -2.37 -30.11 -1.10
C GLY A 105 -2.74 -29.34 0.16
N ARG A 106 -3.75 -29.80 0.91
CA ARG A 106 -4.03 -29.27 2.25
C ARG A 106 -2.80 -29.50 3.12
N ARG A 107 -2.03 -28.45 3.39
CA ARG A 107 -0.88 -28.52 4.28
C ARG A 107 -1.33 -28.12 5.68
N PHE A 108 -1.36 -29.10 6.58
CA PHE A 108 -1.42 -28.85 8.01
C PHE A 108 -0.13 -28.16 8.44
N TYR A 109 -0.23 -26.97 9.00
CA TYR A 109 0.87 -26.39 9.78
C TYR A 109 0.88 -27.05 11.17
N PRO A 110 2.02 -27.58 11.66
CA PRO A 110 2.13 -27.96 13.05
C PRO A 110 2.09 -26.69 13.90
N ALA A 111 1.29 -26.72 14.97
CA ALA A 111 1.21 -25.61 15.93
C ALA A 111 2.61 -25.33 16.50
N ALA A 112 3.03 -24.06 16.47
CA ALA A 112 4.28 -23.62 17.08
C ALA A 112 4.26 -23.94 18.58
N PRO A 113 5.37 -24.41 19.17
CA PRO A 113 5.41 -24.72 20.59
C PRO A 113 5.29 -23.42 21.38
N VAL A 114 4.32 -23.38 22.29
CA VAL A 114 4.19 -22.30 23.27
C VAL A 114 5.31 -22.50 24.27
N SER A 115 6.28 -21.59 24.28
CA SER A 115 7.34 -21.55 25.27
C SER A 115 6.75 -21.24 26.65
N GLU A 116 7.04 -22.08 27.65
CA GLU A 116 6.71 -21.88 29.07
C GLU A 116 7.45 -20.69 29.70
#